data_AF-A0ABD0R647-F1
#
_entry.id   AF-A0ABD0R647-F1
#
_cell.length_a   1.000
_cell.length_b   1.000
_cell.length_c   1.000
_cell.angle_alpha   90.00
_cell.angle_beta   90.00
_cell.angle_gamma   90.00
#
_symmetry.space_group_name_H-M   'P 1'
#
loop_
_entity.id
_entity.type
_entity.pdbx_description
1 polymer ?
#
loop_
_entity_poly.entity_id
_entity_poly.type
_entity_poly.pdbx_seq_one_letter_code
_entity_poly.pdbx_strand_id
1 'polypeptide(L)'
;ITKPHPDFRLWLTTEPIKDFPIGILQKSLKVVTEPPNGLKLNMRATYFKIPNDKLMNCPHPAFRSLVYVLAFFHAVVQERRKYGKIGWNVPYDFNESDFL
;
A
#
# COMPACT_ATOMS: atom_id res chain seq x y z
N ILE A 1 5.43 -15.33 35.51
CA ILE A 1 4.88 -14.60 34.33
C ILE A 1 3.82 -13.65 34.87
N THR A 2 4.08 -12.34 34.85
CA THR A 2 3.16 -11.31 35.36
C THR A 2 2.04 -11.07 34.35
N LYS A 3 0.83 -10.82 34.85
CA LYS A 3 -0.33 -10.51 33.99
C LYS A 3 -0.10 -9.13 33.36
N PRO A 4 -0.11 -8.98 32.02
CA PRO A 4 0.09 -7.70 31.39
C PRO A 4 -1.07 -6.73 31.69
N HIS A 5 -0.80 -5.44 31.55
CA HIS A 5 -1.79 -4.39 31.71
C HIS A 5 -2.97 -4.57 30.72
N PRO A 6 -4.23 -4.26 31.09
CA PRO A 6 -5.38 -4.39 30.18
C PRO A 6 -5.23 -3.68 28.83
N ASP A 7 -4.50 -2.56 28.79
CA ASP A 7 -4.26 -1.77 27.58
C ASP A 7 -3.02 -2.19 26.79
N PHE A 8 -2.27 -3.19 27.24
CA PHE A 8 -1.11 -3.67 26.50
C PHE A 8 -1.54 -4.24 25.14
N ARG A 9 -0.83 -3.84 24.08
CA ARG A 9 -0.98 -4.38 22.72
C ARG A 9 0.41 -4.73 22.18
N LEU A 10 0.51 -5.89 21.53
CA LEU A 10 1.71 -6.33 20.82
C LEU A 10 1.39 -6.43 19.33
N TRP A 11 2.16 -5.72 18.52
CA TRP A 11 2.10 -5.78 17.06
C TRP A 11 3.36 -6.46 16.55
N LEU A 12 3.18 -7.46 15.67
CA LEU A 12 4.27 -8.20 15.04
C LEU A 12 4.10 -8.10 13.53
N THR A 13 5.16 -7.68 12.85
CA THR A 13 5.25 -7.66 11.38
C THR A 13 6.31 -8.65 10.96
N THR A 14 5.94 -9.61 10.12
CA THR A 14 6.85 -10.65 9.64
C THR A 14 6.53 -10.96 8.18
N GLU A 15 7.57 -11.32 7.43
CA GLU A 15 7.38 -12.01 6.16
C GLU A 15 7.10 -13.51 6.42
N PRO A 16 6.48 -14.22 5.47
CA PRO A 16 6.29 -15.66 5.57
C PRO A 16 7.65 -16.40 5.64
N ILE A 17 7.90 -17.06 6.76
CA ILE A 17 9.09 -17.92 6.96
C ILE A 17 8.65 -19.33 7.38
N LYS A 18 9.39 -20.36 6.95
CA LYS A 18 9.04 -21.76 7.22
C LYS A 18 9.11 -22.13 8.69
N ASP A 19 10.09 -21.56 9.40
CA ASP A 19 10.37 -21.88 10.80
C ASP A 19 9.75 -20.88 11.78
N PHE A 20 8.67 -20.20 11.37
CA PHE A 20 7.99 -19.27 12.27
C PHE A 20 7.39 -20.03 13.47
N PRO A 21 7.59 -19.57 14.73
CA PRO A 21 7.12 -20.30 15.90
C PRO A 21 5.60 -20.54 15.90
N ILE A 22 5.20 -21.80 15.82
CA ILE A 22 3.79 -22.21 15.77
C ILE A 22 3.01 -21.70 16.99
N GLY A 23 3.63 -21.70 18.18
CA GLY A 23 3.00 -21.22 19.40
C GLY A 23 2.61 -19.74 19.35
N ILE A 24 3.40 -18.89 18.68
CA ILE A 24 3.06 -17.48 18.45
C ILE A 24 1.95 -17.40 17.41
N LEU A 25 2.06 -18.19 16.33
CA LEU A 25 1.06 -18.23 15.25
C LEU A 25 -0.34 -18.64 15.72
N GLN A 26 -0.42 -19.54 16.71
CA GLN A 26 -1.68 -19.99 17.30
C GLN A 26 -2.28 -18.96 18.28
N LYS A 27 -1.43 -18.14 18.92
CA LYS A 27 -1.85 -17.13 19.92
C LYS A 27 -2.05 -15.73 19.34
N SER A 28 -1.84 -15.54 18.04
CA SER A 28 -1.91 -14.24 17.38
C SER A 28 -3.10 -14.14 16.44
N LEU A 29 -3.67 -12.93 16.34
CA LEU A 29 -4.55 -12.58 15.22
C LEU A 29 -3.67 -12.33 13.99
N LYS A 30 -3.94 -13.06 12.91
CA LYS A 30 -3.17 -12.99 11.67
C LYS A 30 -3.89 -12.11 10.67
N VAL A 31 -3.21 -11.09 10.19
CA VAL A 31 -3.68 -10.20 9.12
C VAL A 31 -2.64 -10.24 8.01
N VAL A 32 -3.08 -10.52 6.79
CA VAL A 32 -2.23 -10.50 5.60
C VAL A 32 -2.48 -9.18 4.88
N THR A 33 -1.43 -8.40 4.69
CA THR A 33 -1.48 -7.16 3.92
C THR A 33 -1.04 -7.46 2.48
N GLU A 34 -1.99 -7.73 1.61
CA GLU A 34 -1.71 -7.85 0.18
C GLU A 34 -1.85 -6.48 -0.50
N PRO A 35 -1.00 -6.15 -1.50
CA PRO A 35 -1.21 -4.96 -2.29
C PRO A 35 -2.57 -5.03 -3.01
N PRO A 36 -3.26 -3.90 -3.21
CA PRO A 36 -4.57 -3.87 -3.85
C PRO A 36 -4.49 -4.54 -5.23
N ASN A 37 -5.36 -5.53 -5.47
CA ASN A 37 -5.30 -6.28 -6.71
C ASN A 37 -6.03 -5.54 -7.83
N GLY A 38 -5.27 -4.92 -8.73
CA GLY A 38 -5.78 -4.42 -9.99
C GLY A 38 -5.85 -2.91 -10.04
N LEU A 39 -5.77 -2.39 -11.27
CA LEU A 39 -5.59 -0.98 -11.55
C LEU A 39 -6.62 -0.06 -10.87
N LYS A 40 -7.90 -0.46 -10.87
CA LYS A 40 -8.99 0.32 -10.26
C LYS A 40 -8.84 0.45 -8.75
N LEU A 41 -8.50 -0.64 -8.05
CA LEU A 41 -8.33 -0.63 -6.60
C LEU A 41 -7.08 0.14 -6.21
N ASN A 42 -6.00 -0.02 -6.97
CA ASN A 42 -4.77 0.74 -6.76
C ASN A 42 -4.99 2.25 -6.95
N MET A 43 -5.63 2.64 -8.06
CA MET A 43 -6.00 4.04 -8.29
C MET A 43 -6.86 4.59 -7.16
N ARG A 44 -7.84 3.81 -6.68
CA ARG A 44 -8.69 4.20 -5.56
C ARG A 44 -7.86 4.41 -4.29
N ALA A 45 -6.93 3.51 -3.98
CA ALA A 45 -6.08 3.59 -2.79
C ALA A 45 -5.19 4.85 -2.81
N THR A 46 -4.67 5.24 -3.98
CA THR A 46 -3.83 6.42 -4.14
C THR A 46 -4.64 7.71 -4.15
N TYR A 47 -5.68 7.78 -4.98
CA TYR A 47 -6.47 9.01 -5.16
C TYR A 47 -7.31 9.38 -3.94
N PHE A 48 -7.86 8.40 -3.21
CA PHE A 48 -8.65 8.67 -1.98
C PHE A 48 -7.80 9.21 -0.82
N LYS A 49 -6.48 9.00 -0.84
CA LYS A 49 -5.59 9.55 0.19
C LYS A 49 -5.35 11.05 0.02
N ILE A 50 -5.66 11.61 -1.14
CA ILE A 50 -5.49 13.03 -1.42
C ILE A 50 -6.66 13.78 -0.75
N PRO A 51 -6.41 14.66 0.23
CA PRO A 51 -7.46 15.44 0.86
C PRO A 51 -8.17 16.32 -0.17
N ASN A 52 -9.50 16.43 -0.06
CA ASN A 52 -10.27 17.28 -0.97
C ASN A 52 -9.81 18.75 -0.94
N ASP A 53 -9.39 19.24 0.23
CA ASP A 53 -8.86 20.59 0.39
C ASP A 53 -7.61 20.81 -0.49
N LYS A 54 -6.71 19.83 -0.58
CA LYS A 54 -5.54 19.92 -1.48
C LYS A 54 -5.95 19.94 -2.96
N LEU A 55 -6.98 19.17 -3.32
CA LEU A 55 -7.51 19.14 -4.70
C LEU A 55 -8.19 20.45 -5.10
N MET A 56 -8.84 21.13 -4.15
CA MET A 56 -9.55 22.39 -4.38
C MET A 56 -8.65 23.63 -4.22
N ASN A 57 -7.52 23.51 -3.52
CA ASN A 57 -6.64 24.65 -3.24
C ASN A 57 -5.98 25.25 -4.50
N CYS A 58 -5.84 24.46 -5.56
CA CYS A 58 -5.34 24.96 -6.84
C CYS A 58 -6.50 25.43 -7.73
N PRO A 59 -6.55 26.73 -8.10
CA PRO A 59 -7.63 27.26 -8.93
C PRO A 59 -7.51 26.86 -10.41
N HIS A 60 -6.35 26.35 -10.83
CA HIS A 60 -6.10 26.03 -12.24
C HIS A 60 -7.02 24.88 -12.71
N PRO A 61 -7.80 25.05 -13.78
CA PRO A 61 -8.81 24.07 -14.19
C PRO A 61 -8.23 22.69 -14.53
N ALA A 62 -6.99 22.65 -15.05
CA ALA A 62 -6.32 21.40 -15.40
C ALA A 62 -5.78 20.61 -14.18
N PHE A 63 -5.66 21.21 -13.00
CA PHE A 63 -4.97 20.61 -11.86
C PHE A 63 -5.59 19.26 -11.45
N ARG A 64 -6.92 19.22 -11.30
CA ARG A 64 -7.64 18.01 -10.90
C ARG A 64 -7.47 16.87 -11.91
N SER A 65 -7.56 17.20 -13.20
CA SER A 65 -7.33 16.23 -14.28
C SER A 65 -5.89 15.72 -14.28
N LEU A 66 -4.90 16.59 -14.06
CA LEU A 66 -3.49 16.20 -13.95
C LEU A 66 -3.25 15.27 -12.76
N VAL A 67 -3.80 15.57 -11.58
CA VAL A 67 -3.67 14.72 -10.40
C VAL A 67 -4.30 13.35 -10.64
N TYR A 68 -5.47 13.29 -11.31
CA TYR A 68 -6.10 12.03 -11.68
C TYR A 68 -5.22 11.21 -12.65
N VAL A 69 -4.66 11.85 -13.68
CA VAL A 69 -3.77 11.19 -14.66
C VAL A 69 -2.47 10.73 -13.99
N LEU A 70 -1.91 11.51 -13.07
CA LEU A 70 -0.73 11.12 -12.30
C LEU A 70 -1.01 9.90 -11.43
N ALA A 71 -2.14 9.88 -10.72
CA ALA A 71 -2.55 8.73 -9.90
C ALA A 71 -2.79 7.48 -10.77
N PHE A 72 -3.37 7.65 -11.96
CA PHE A 72 -3.52 6.57 -12.93
C PHE A 72 -2.17 6.04 -13.40
N PHE A 73 -1.24 6.92 -13.76
CA PHE A 73 0.10 6.55 -14.21
C PHE A 73 0.87 5.79 -13.12
N HIS A 74 0.83 6.29 -11.88
CA HIS A 74 1.44 5.62 -10.73
C HIS A 74 0.88 4.21 -10.52
N ALA A 75 -0.45 4.05 -10.59
CA ALA A 75 -1.10 2.75 -10.48
C ALA A 75 -0.70 1.79 -11.62
N VAL A 76 -0.59 2.27 -12.86
CA VAL A 76 -0.11 1.47 -14.01
C VAL A 76 1.33 0.98 -13.78
N VAL A 77 2.20 1.87 -13.33
CA VAL A 77 3.62 1.57 -13.08
C VAL A 77 3.79 0.49 -12.01
N GLN A 78 3.01 0.57 -10.92
CA GLN A 78 2.96 -0.45 -9.87
C GLN A 78 2.43 -1.79 -10.38
N GLU A 79 1.29 -1.78 -11.08
CA GLU A 79 0.67 -3.00 -11.62
C GLU A 79 1.55 -3.71 -12.65
N ARG A 80 2.39 -2.96 -13.40
CA ARG A 80 3.31 -3.53 -14.39
C ARG A 80 4.31 -4.51 -13.77
N ARG A 81 4.61 -4.41 -12.46
CA ARG A 81 5.48 -5.35 -11.74
C ARG A 81 4.96 -6.78 -11.76
N LYS A 82 3.65 -6.99 -11.91
CA LYS A 82 3.02 -8.32 -12.00
C LYS A 82 3.51 -9.14 -13.21
N TYR A 83 4.04 -8.48 -14.24
CA TYR A 83 4.53 -9.13 -15.46
C TYR A 83 6.03 -9.47 -15.42
N GLY A 84 6.66 -9.42 -14.25
CA GLY A 84 8.08 -9.75 -14.08
C GLY A 84 8.98 -8.97 -15.04
N LYS A 85 9.86 -9.67 -15.75
CA LYS A 85 10.83 -9.06 -16.69
C LYS A 85 10.19 -8.38 -17.91
N ILE A 86 8.97 -8.77 -18.30
CA ILE A 86 8.22 -8.10 -19.38
C ILE A 86 7.72 -6.72 -18.90
N GLY A 87 7.44 -6.61 -17.60
CA GLY A 87 7.05 -5.39 -16.92
C GLY A 87 8.23 -4.49 -16.55
N TRP A 88 9.30 -5.02 -15.99
CA TRP A 88 10.48 -4.23 -15.66
C TRP A 88 11.72 -5.09 -15.79
N ASN A 89 12.73 -4.60 -16.53
CA ASN A 89 14.02 -5.30 -16.66
C ASN A 89 14.66 -5.53 -15.28
N VAL A 90 14.54 -4.52 -14.41
CA VAL A 90 14.95 -4.56 -12.99
C VAL A 90 13.73 -4.15 -12.15
N PRO A 91 13.29 -4.97 -11.18
CA PRO A 91 12.15 -4.62 -10.34
C PRO A 91 12.50 -3.40 -9.47
N TYR A 92 11.58 -2.44 -9.43
CA TYR A 92 11.62 -1.29 -8.53
C TYR A 92 10.39 -1.29 -7.63
N ASP A 93 10.57 -0.94 -6.35
CA ASP A 93 9.52 -0.97 -5.35
C ASP A 93 8.80 0.39 -5.24
N PHE A 94 8.03 0.72 -6.29
CA PHE A 94 7.22 1.94 -6.33
C PHE A 94 6.26 2.00 -5.14
N ASN A 95 6.45 3.00 -4.29
CA ASN A 95 5.71 3.19 -3.05
C ASN A 95 5.08 4.60 -3.01
N GLU A 96 4.40 4.92 -1.91
CA GLU A 96 3.66 6.17 -1.76
C GLU A 96 4.55 7.42 -1.80
N SER A 97 5.82 7.31 -1.39
CA SER A 97 6.75 8.44 -1.47
C SER A 97 7.13 8.81 -2.90
N ASP A 98 7.03 7.88 -3.85
CA ASP A 98 7.24 8.19 -5.28
C ASP A 98 6.05 8.96 -5.89
N PHE A 99 4.90 9.01 -5.21
CA PHE A 99 3.69 9.70 -5.65
C PHE A 99 3.49 11.08 -5.01
N LEU A 100 3.82 11.21 -3.73
CA LEU A 100 3.62 12.44 -2.91
C LEU A 100 4.62 13.55 -3.24
#